data_AF-A6G8V3-F1
#
_entry.id   AF-A6G8V3-F1
#
_cell.length_a   1.000
_cell.length_b   1.000
_cell.length_c   1.000
_cell.angle_alpha   90.00
_cell.angle_beta   90.00
_cell.angle_gamma   90.00
#
_symmetry.space_group_name_H-M   'P 1'
#
loop_
_entity.id
_entity.type
_entity.pdbx_description
1 polymer ?
#
loop_
_entity_poly.entity_id
_entity_poly.type
_entity_poly.pdbx_seq_one_letter_code
_entity_poly.pdbx_strand_id
1 'polypeptide(L)'
;MNTLADDLPPDALFDLGPEHGPPPPDPLPGRAPIALEPVPAREPEPLRTRDLLGAIGGLVALGATAALGSSSGAAAARLVPSVLLVDLSALALTAPALIALHQYFRLAAEPEALASALGRALVHGGRIAGALSLVVLFFSATTELWLLLLVASLAAVGLFTTATAWTELRRAELAALERHSKVEASSTTLLPRFQLLVNGWIALAWVIALRVGVNVAQWVVEV
;
A
#
# COMPACT_ATOMS: atom_id res chain seq x y z
N MET A 1 51.69 -0.47 45.85
CA MET A 1 52.10 -0.54 44.43
C MET A 1 50.88 -0.10 43.63
N ASN A 2 50.55 1.19 43.49
CA ASN A 2 51.23 2.22 42.68
C ASN A 2 52.04 1.63 41.54
N THR A 3 51.55 1.78 40.29
CA THR A 3 52.17 2.66 39.28
C THR A 3 51.43 2.63 37.94
N LEU A 4 51.10 3.83 37.43
CA LEU A 4 51.19 4.28 36.03
C LEU A 4 50.27 3.62 34.98
N ALA A 5 49.06 4.16 34.81
CA ALA A 5 48.34 4.10 33.52
C ALA A 5 47.32 5.26 33.33
N ASP A 6 47.51 6.39 34.03
CA ASP A 6 46.80 7.65 33.79
C ASP A 6 47.82 8.65 33.25
N ASP A 7 47.83 8.87 31.93
CA ASP A 7 48.22 10.13 31.26
C ASP A 7 48.44 9.87 29.75
N LEU A 8 47.35 9.65 29.03
CA LEU A 8 47.33 9.89 27.59
C LEU A 8 46.16 10.83 27.30
N PRO A 9 46.42 12.08 26.85
CA PRO A 9 45.36 13.00 26.47
C PRO A 9 44.59 12.42 25.27
N PRO A 10 43.25 12.47 25.27
CA PRO A 10 42.41 11.93 24.19
C PRO A 10 42.56 12.67 22.84
N ASP A 11 43.35 13.74 22.80
CA ASP A 11 43.41 14.66 21.66
C ASP A 11 44.61 14.39 20.70
N ALA A 12 45.45 13.40 21.00
CA ALA A 12 46.73 13.20 20.30
C ALA A 12 46.70 12.20 19.12
N LEU A 13 45.56 11.56 18.80
CA LEU A 13 45.56 10.41 17.87
C LEU A 13 44.96 10.67 16.48
N PHE A 14 44.52 11.89 16.15
CA PHE A 14 43.89 12.18 14.85
C PHE A 14 44.35 13.49 14.20
N ASP A 15 45.60 13.88 14.39
CA ASP A 15 46.27 14.84 13.49
C ASP A 15 46.97 14.07 12.35
N LEU A 16 46.19 13.27 11.62
CA LEU A 16 46.55 12.92 10.26
C LEU A 16 46.28 14.18 9.44
N GLY A 17 47.33 14.98 9.29
CA GLY A 17 47.33 16.18 8.48
C GLY A 17 46.71 15.90 7.10
N PRO A 18 46.25 16.94 6.39
CA PRO A 18 45.69 16.81 5.06
C PRO A 18 46.79 16.31 4.13
N GLU A 19 46.90 14.97 4.02
CA GLU A 19 47.60 14.27 2.97
C GLU A 19 47.19 14.95 1.69
N HIS A 20 48.18 15.57 1.06
CA HIS A 20 48.13 16.13 -0.28
C HIS A 20 47.75 15.02 -1.25
N GLY A 21 46.46 14.70 -1.31
CA GLY A 21 45.89 13.98 -2.42
C GLY A 21 46.22 14.76 -3.69
N PRO A 22 46.56 14.06 -4.79
CA PRO A 22 46.82 14.73 -6.06
C PRO A 22 45.66 15.67 -6.39
N PRO A 23 45.93 16.86 -6.94
CA PRO A 23 44.89 17.81 -7.30
C PRO A 23 43.83 17.09 -8.16
N PRO A 24 42.53 17.35 -7.93
CA PRO A 24 41.49 16.75 -8.74
C PRO A 24 41.79 17.03 -10.22
N PRO A 25 41.67 16.04 -11.11
CA PRO A 25 41.92 16.24 -12.53
C PRO A 25 41.04 17.37 -13.04
N ASP A 26 41.63 18.28 -13.82
CA ASP A 26 40.93 19.42 -14.39
C ASP A 26 39.64 18.94 -15.07
N PRO A 27 38.49 19.59 -14.80
CA PRO A 27 37.25 19.26 -15.46
C PRO A 27 37.45 19.39 -16.97
N LEU A 28 37.26 18.27 -17.69
CA LEU A 28 37.43 18.21 -19.14
C LEU A 28 36.69 19.39 -19.80
N PRO A 29 37.39 20.27 -20.55
CA PRO A 29 36.77 21.37 -21.25
C PRO A 29 35.84 20.80 -22.33
N GLY A 30 34.53 20.99 -22.18
CA GLY A 30 33.56 20.67 -23.23
C GLY A 30 32.32 19.88 -22.81
N ARG A 31 32.22 19.40 -21.56
CA ARG A 31 30.96 18.83 -21.07
C ARG A 31 30.16 19.92 -20.35
N ALA A 32 29.43 20.73 -21.12
CA ALA A 32 28.39 21.58 -20.54
C ALA A 32 27.51 20.70 -19.64
N PRO A 33 27.26 21.07 -18.38
CA PRO A 33 26.32 20.35 -17.55
C PRO A 33 25.01 20.31 -18.33
N ILE A 34 24.57 19.11 -18.71
CA ILE A 34 23.23 18.93 -19.26
C ILE A 34 22.33 19.37 -18.12
N ALA A 35 21.84 20.59 -18.19
CA ALA A 35 20.77 21.09 -17.35
C ALA A 35 19.59 20.18 -17.65
N LEU A 36 19.46 19.10 -16.89
CA LEU A 36 18.30 18.24 -16.89
C LEU A 36 17.16 19.17 -16.50
N GLU A 37 16.40 19.58 -17.52
CA GLU A 37 15.23 20.39 -17.36
C GLU A 37 14.35 19.71 -16.30
N PRO A 38 14.01 20.39 -15.20
CA PRO A 38 13.28 19.77 -14.11
C PRO A 38 11.97 19.22 -14.67
N VAL A 39 11.87 17.89 -14.74
CA VAL A 39 10.66 17.23 -15.22
C VAL A 39 9.50 17.78 -14.39
N PRO A 40 8.49 18.42 -15.01
CA PRO A 40 7.40 19.00 -14.27
C PRO A 40 6.74 17.91 -13.45
N ALA A 41 6.64 18.14 -12.14
CA ALA A 41 5.99 17.21 -11.22
C ALA A 41 4.58 16.94 -11.74
N ARG A 42 4.32 15.71 -12.21
CA ARG A 42 2.99 15.34 -12.69
C ARG A 42 2.04 15.44 -11.51
N GLU A 43 1.05 16.33 -11.63
CA GLU A 43 -0.04 16.38 -10.68
C GLU A 43 -0.74 15.03 -10.62
N PRO A 44 -1.10 14.54 -9.42
CA PRO A 44 -1.79 13.27 -9.29
C PRO A 44 -3.12 13.32 -10.05
N GLU A 45 -3.27 12.46 -11.05
CA GLU A 45 -4.51 12.39 -11.86
C GLU A 45 -5.70 12.05 -10.94
N PRO A 46 -6.80 12.82 -11.00
CA PRO A 46 -7.97 12.57 -10.17
C PRO A 46 -8.59 11.21 -10.50
N LEU A 47 -9.04 10.50 -9.45
CA LEU A 47 -9.76 9.24 -9.61
C LEU A 47 -11.02 9.47 -10.44
N ARG A 48 -11.08 8.83 -11.60
CA ARG A 48 -12.26 8.89 -12.46
C ARG A 48 -13.36 8.03 -11.85
N THR A 49 -14.55 8.60 -11.64
CA THR A 49 -15.72 7.89 -11.09
C THR A 49 -16.02 6.59 -11.84
N ARG A 50 -15.80 6.57 -13.15
CA ARG A 50 -15.95 5.37 -14.00
C ARG A 50 -15.06 4.21 -13.55
N ASP A 51 -13.82 4.49 -13.14
CA ASP A 51 -12.88 3.45 -12.73
C ASP A 51 -13.27 2.86 -11.38
N LEU A 52 -13.76 3.69 -10.46
CA LEU A 52 -14.31 3.26 -9.18
C LEU A 52 -15.57 2.39 -9.38
N LEU A 53 -16.48 2.81 -10.26
CA LEU A 53 -17.67 2.01 -10.60
C LEU A 53 -17.27 0.67 -11.24
N GLY A 54 -16.25 0.66 -12.10
CA GLY A 54 -15.71 -0.57 -12.68
C GLY A 54 -15.12 -1.51 -11.62
N ALA A 55 -14.44 -0.96 -10.62
CA ALA A 55 -13.87 -1.72 -9.52
C ALA A 55 -14.94 -2.36 -8.62
N ILE A 56 -15.95 -1.57 -8.25
CA ILE A 56 -17.13 -2.05 -7.51
C ILE A 56 -17.84 -3.13 -8.32
N GLY A 57 -18.02 -2.90 -9.62
CA GLY A 57 -18.62 -3.88 -10.54
C GLY A 57 -17.84 -5.20 -10.57
N GLY A 58 -16.51 -5.17 -10.56
CA GLY A 58 -15.67 -6.37 -10.51
C GLY A 58 -15.82 -7.16 -9.21
N LEU A 59 -15.90 -6.49 -8.07
CA LEU A 59 -16.16 -7.12 -6.77
C LEU A 59 -17.57 -7.74 -6.70
N VAL A 60 -18.59 -7.02 -7.22
CA VAL A 60 -19.96 -7.54 -7.33
C VAL A 60 -20.00 -8.77 -8.23
N ALA A 61 -19.34 -8.72 -9.39
CA ALA A 61 -19.26 -9.84 -10.31
C ALA A 61 -18.63 -11.06 -9.64
N LEU A 62 -17.55 -10.89 -8.88
CA LEU A 62 -16.92 -11.99 -8.13
C LEU A 62 -17.92 -12.65 -7.16
N GLY A 63 -18.62 -11.85 -6.35
CA GLY A 63 -19.65 -12.35 -5.43
C GLY A 63 -20.81 -13.05 -6.16
N ALA A 64 -21.29 -12.47 -7.27
CA ALA A 64 -22.38 -13.03 -8.07
C ALA A 64 -21.99 -14.36 -8.73
N THR A 65 -20.76 -14.49 -9.22
CA THR A 65 -20.28 -15.73 -9.83
C THR A 65 -20.18 -16.87 -8.82
N ALA A 66 -19.80 -16.59 -7.58
CA ALA A 66 -19.85 -17.59 -6.52
C ALA A 66 -21.27 -17.92 -6.07
N ALA A 67 -22.17 -16.92 -6.08
CA ALA A 67 -23.59 -17.13 -5.78
C ALA A 67 -24.25 -18.13 -6.74
N LEU A 68 -23.85 -18.13 -8.02
CA LEU A 68 -24.34 -19.11 -9.02
C LEU A 68 -23.93 -20.55 -8.73
N GLY A 69 -22.83 -20.77 -7.98
CA GLY A 69 -22.39 -22.10 -7.55
C GLY A 69 -23.13 -22.62 -6.33
N SER A 70 -23.85 -21.76 -5.62
CA SER A 70 -24.60 -22.19 -4.46
C SER A 70 -25.90 -22.88 -4.89
N SER A 71 -26.11 -24.11 -4.40
CA SER A 71 -27.38 -24.83 -4.57
C SER A 71 -28.54 -24.20 -3.78
N SER A 72 -28.24 -23.28 -2.84
CA SER A 72 -29.21 -22.55 -2.04
C SER A 72 -29.36 -21.11 -2.52
N GLY A 73 -30.52 -20.78 -3.10
CA GLY A 73 -30.82 -19.41 -3.53
C GLY A 73 -30.75 -18.37 -2.39
N ALA A 74 -31.00 -18.80 -1.14
CA ALA A 74 -30.86 -17.94 0.04
C ALA A 74 -29.39 -17.64 0.34
N ALA A 75 -28.49 -18.62 0.25
CA ALA A 75 -27.05 -18.40 0.41
C ALA A 75 -26.48 -17.55 -0.74
N ALA A 76 -26.93 -17.80 -1.98
CA ALA A 76 -26.57 -17.01 -3.16
C ALA A 76 -26.86 -15.50 -2.99
N ALA A 77 -28.06 -15.15 -2.53
CA ALA A 77 -28.46 -13.76 -2.31
C ALA A 77 -27.62 -13.02 -1.25
N ARG A 78 -27.00 -13.78 -0.32
CA ARG A 78 -26.18 -13.26 0.77
C ARG A 78 -24.72 -13.10 0.40
N LEU A 79 -24.19 -13.94 -0.50
CA LEU A 79 -22.78 -13.93 -0.89
C LEU A 79 -22.37 -12.65 -1.61
N VAL A 80 -23.23 -12.13 -2.49
CA VAL A 80 -22.94 -10.93 -3.29
C VAL A 80 -22.69 -9.69 -2.41
N PRO A 81 -23.60 -9.29 -1.50
CA PRO A 81 -23.34 -8.13 -0.64
C PRO A 81 -22.20 -8.40 0.35
N SER A 82 -21.99 -9.65 0.74
CA SER A 82 -20.98 -10.02 1.73
C SER A 82 -19.55 -9.71 1.29
N VAL A 83 -19.21 -10.02 0.03
CA VAL A 83 -17.87 -9.73 -0.52
C VAL A 83 -17.59 -8.22 -0.49
N LEU A 84 -18.56 -7.42 -0.93
CA LEU A 84 -18.45 -5.96 -0.87
C LEU A 84 -18.34 -5.45 0.56
N LEU A 85 -19.15 -5.98 1.47
CA LEU A 85 -19.16 -5.55 2.86
C LEU A 85 -17.82 -5.81 3.55
N VAL A 86 -17.17 -6.95 3.29
CA VAL A 86 -15.85 -7.26 3.87
C VAL A 86 -14.82 -6.23 3.44
N ASP A 87 -14.64 -6.01 2.14
CA ASP A 87 -13.60 -5.11 1.63
C ASP A 87 -13.90 -3.64 1.93
N LEU A 88 -15.15 -3.20 1.73
CA LEU A 88 -15.53 -1.81 1.97
C LEU A 88 -15.54 -1.48 3.45
N SER A 89 -15.94 -2.40 4.34
CA SER A 89 -15.89 -2.15 5.78
C SER A 89 -14.46 -2.10 6.30
N ALA A 90 -13.58 -3.01 5.85
CA ALA A 90 -12.17 -2.97 6.22
C ALA A 90 -11.54 -1.64 5.81
N LEU A 91 -11.80 -1.17 4.58
CA LEU A 91 -11.27 0.10 4.10
C LEU A 91 -11.91 1.30 4.81
N ALA A 92 -13.23 1.33 4.97
CA ALA A 92 -13.94 2.42 5.63
C ALA A 92 -13.57 2.57 7.12
N LEU A 93 -13.30 1.45 7.81
CA LEU A 93 -12.92 1.47 9.22
C LEU A 93 -11.44 1.83 9.42
N THR A 94 -10.57 1.46 8.47
CA THR A 94 -9.11 1.63 8.64
C THR A 94 -8.53 2.85 7.95
N ALA A 95 -9.17 3.36 6.89
CA ALA A 95 -8.67 4.53 6.16
C ALA A 95 -8.65 5.81 7.02
N PRO A 96 -9.70 6.15 7.81
CA PRO A 96 -9.64 7.30 8.71
C PRO A 96 -8.55 7.14 9.78
N ALA A 97 -8.34 5.93 10.29
CA ALA A 97 -7.28 5.65 11.25
C ALA A 97 -5.90 5.86 10.63
N LEU A 98 -5.68 5.37 9.40
CA LEU A 98 -4.43 5.59 8.65
C LEU A 98 -4.15 7.08 8.48
N ILE A 99 -5.15 7.86 8.06
CA ILE A 99 -5.02 9.32 7.85
C ILE A 99 -4.73 10.03 9.18
N ALA A 100 -5.45 9.71 10.25
CA ALA A 100 -5.25 10.33 11.56
C ALA A 100 -3.86 10.04 12.14
N LEU A 101 -3.41 8.78 12.06
CA LEU A 101 -2.06 8.38 12.49
C LEU A 101 -0.99 9.02 11.61
N HIS A 102 -1.22 9.12 10.30
CA HIS A 102 -0.32 9.80 9.38
C HIS A 102 -0.14 11.28 9.76
N GLN A 103 -1.23 11.99 10.05
CA GLN A 103 -1.20 13.37 10.55
C GLN A 103 -0.53 13.48 11.93
N TYR A 104 -0.80 12.54 12.85
CA TYR A 104 -0.18 12.50 14.16
C TYR A 104 1.35 12.36 14.08
N PHE A 105 1.85 11.53 13.17
CA PHE A 105 3.29 11.39 12.91
C PHE A 105 3.88 12.53 12.08
N ARG A 106 3.06 13.51 11.67
CA ARG A 106 3.44 14.63 10.78
C ARG A 106 4.09 14.11 9.49
N LEU A 107 3.43 13.11 8.91
CA LEU A 107 3.63 12.57 7.57
C LEU A 107 3.77 13.68 6.51
N ALA A 108 4.54 13.50 5.44
CA ALA A 108 4.67 14.54 4.41
C ALA A 108 3.47 14.57 3.44
N ALA A 109 2.84 13.42 3.17
CA ALA A 109 1.72 13.36 2.24
C ALA A 109 0.46 14.09 2.75
N GLU A 110 -0.22 14.77 1.83
CA GLU A 110 -1.54 15.33 2.12
C GLU A 110 -2.59 14.20 2.27
N PRO A 111 -3.59 14.33 3.15
CA PRO A 111 -4.66 13.33 3.33
C PRO A 111 -5.37 12.95 2.03
N GLU A 112 -5.58 13.91 1.14
CA GLU A 112 -6.22 13.75 -0.17
C GLU A 112 -5.38 12.84 -1.08
N ALA A 113 -4.05 12.96 -1.02
CA ALA A 113 -3.14 12.11 -1.78
C ALA A 113 -3.17 10.66 -1.27
N LEU A 114 -3.27 10.46 0.05
CA LEU A 114 -3.42 9.13 0.65
C LEU A 114 -4.77 8.50 0.29
N ALA A 115 -5.86 9.27 0.37
CA ALA A 115 -7.18 8.82 -0.03
C ALA A 115 -7.23 8.43 -1.51
N SER A 116 -6.58 9.23 -2.38
CA SER A 116 -6.43 8.93 -3.80
C SER A 116 -5.59 7.67 -4.03
N ALA A 117 -4.49 7.49 -3.31
CA ALA A 117 -3.66 6.29 -3.38
C ALA A 117 -4.45 5.02 -2.99
N LEU A 118 -5.22 5.07 -1.91
CA LEU A 118 -6.11 3.97 -1.49
C LEU A 118 -7.20 3.70 -2.54
N GLY A 119 -7.82 4.75 -3.09
CA GLY A 119 -8.81 4.62 -4.15
C GLY A 119 -8.22 3.96 -5.40
N ARG A 120 -7.00 4.33 -5.80
CA ARG A 120 -6.29 3.65 -6.91
C ARG A 120 -6.02 2.20 -6.59
N ALA A 121 -5.56 1.86 -5.38
CA ALA A 121 -5.35 0.47 -4.98
C ALA A 121 -6.64 -0.35 -5.07
N LEU A 122 -7.77 0.21 -4.59
CA LEU A 122 -9.09 -0.40 -4.70
C LEU A 122 -9.50 -0.61 -6.17
N VAL A 123 -9.24 0.37 -7.04
CA VAL A 123 -9.51 0.24 -8.48
C VAL A 123 -8.74 -0.93 -9.10
N HIS A 124 -7.46 -1.05 -8.77
CA HIS A 124 -6.64 -2.17 -9.23
C HIS A 124 -7.15 -3.51 -8.67
N GLY A 125 -7.51 -3.56 -7.39
CA GLY A 125 -8.11 -4.72 -6.74
C GLY A 125 -9.41 -5.18 -7.41
N GLY A 126 -10.34 -4.25 -7.63
CA GLY A 126 -11.62 -4.54 -8.28
C GLY A 126 -11.48 -5.00 -9.73
N ARG A 127 -10.49 -4.49 -10.48
CA ARG A 127 -10.18 -5.01 -11.83
C ARG A 127 -9.70 -6.46 -11.80
N ILE A 128 -8.84 -6.81 -10.83
CA ILE A 128 -8.40 -8.21 -10.64
C ILE A 128 -9.58 -9.08 -10.21
N ALA A 129 -10.44 -8.59 -9.31
CA ALA A 129 -11.65 -9.30 -8.90
C ALA A 129 -12.56 -9.61 -10.11
N GLY A 130 -12.77 -8.65 -11.01
CA GLY A 130 -13.54 -8.87 -12.24
C GLY A 130 -12.88 -9.86 -13.22
N ALA A 131 -11.56 -9.94 -13.25
CA ALA A 131 -10.87 -10.98 -14.04
C ALA A 131 -11.04 -12.37 -13.41
N LEU A 132 -10.90 -12.45 -12.07
CA LEU A 132 -11.06 -13.68 -11.32
C LEU A 132 -12.51 -14.18 -11.30
N SER A 133 -13.50 -13.30 -11.41
CA SER A 133 -14.91 -13.72 -11.46
C SER A 133 -15.20 -14.65 -12.64
N LEU A 134 -14.53 -14.46 -13.79
CA LEU A 134 -14.66 -15.38 -14.93
C LEU A 134 -14.09 -16.78 -14.62
N VAL A 135 -12.98 -16.84 -13.88
CA VAL A 135 -12.37 -18.09 -13.44
C VAL A 135 -13.29 -18.79 -12.43
N VAL A 136 -13.76 -18.05 -11.42
CA VAL A 136 -14.71 -18.57 -10.42
C VAL A 136 -15.99 -19.06 -11.10
N LEU A 137 -16.53 -18.33 -12.08
CA LEU A 137 -17.71 -18.75 -12.84
C LEU A 137 -17.48 -20.06 -13.60
N PHE A 138 -16.35 -20.17 -14.32
CA PHE A 138 -16.02 -21.37 -15.08
C PHE A 138 -15.94 -22.60 -14.16
N PHE A 139 -15.22 -22.48 -13.04
CA PHE A 139 -15.10 -23.56 -12.09
C PHE A 139 -16.40 -23.82 -11.34
N SER A 140 -17.18 -22.81 -11.04
CA SER A 140 -18.49 -22.97 -10.42
C SER A 140 -19.46 -23.75 -11.32
N ALA A 141 -19.33 -23.60 -12.65
CA ALA A 141 -20.15 -24.32 -13.61
C ALA A 141 -19.65 -25.76 -13.85
N THR A 142 -18.37 -26.05 -13.58
CA THR A 142 -17.72 -27.32 -13.94
C THR A 142 -17.35 -28.19 -12.75
N THR A 143 -17.22 -27.60 -11.55
CA THR A 143 -16.73 -28.25 -10.34
C THR A 143 -17.50 -27.75 -9.11
N GLU A 144 -17.77 -28.64 -8.16
CA GLU A 144 -18.35 -28.29 -6.85
C GLU A 144 -17.32 -27.61 -5.90
N LEU A 145 -16.25 -27.02 -6.44
CA LEU A 145 -15.15 -26.39 -5.71
C LEU A 145 -15.27 -24.86 -5.61
N TRP A 146 -16.43 -24.31 -5.95
CA TRP A 146 -16.66 -22.86 -6.03
C TRP A 146 -16.33 -22.12 -4.73
N LEU A 147 -16.58 -22.72 -3.56
CA LEU A 147 -16.32 -22.09 -2.26
C LEU A 147 -14.82 -21.92 -2.00
N LEU A 148 -14.02 -22.97 -2.24
CA LEU A 148 -12.57 -22.92 -2.08
C LEU A 148 -11.94 -21.91 -3.04
N LEU A 149 -12.44 -21.85 -4.28
CA LEU A 149 -11.99 -20.90 -5.28
C LEU A 149 -12.41 -19.46 -4.96
N LEU A 150 -13.61 -19.25 -4.40
CA LEU A 150 -14.02 -17.94 -3.92
C LEU A 150 -13.07 -17.46 -2.81
N VAL A 151 -12.80 -18.29 -1.80
CA VAL A 151 -11.89 -17.94 -0.71
C VAL A 151 -10.48 -17.65 -1.22
N ALA A 152 -9.96 -18.50 -2.13
CA ALA A 152 -8.66 -18.28 -2.74
C ALA A 152 -8.61 -17.00 -3.58
N SER A 153 -9.68 -16.71 -4.33
CA SER A 153 -9.79 -15.50 -5.15
C SER A 153 -9.87 -14.24 -4.28
N LEU A 154 -10.65 -14.26 -3.20
CA LEU A 154 -10.72 -13.17 -2.23
C LEU A 154 -9.36 -12.92 -1.57
N ALA A 155 -8.67 -13.98 -1.15
CA ALA A 155 -7.32 -13.86 -0.60
C ALA A 155 -6.34 -13.26 -1.62
N ALA A 156 -6.41 -13.69 -2.89
CA ALA A 156 -5.58 -13.16 -3.97
C ALA A 156 -5.88 -11.67 -4.25
N VAL A 157 -7.15 -11.28 -4.30
CA VAL A 157 -7.57 -9.87 -4.46
C VAL A 157 -7.11 -9.05 -3.27
N GLY A 158 -7.28 -9.52 -2.04
CA GLY A 158 -6.84 -8.84 -0.82
C GLY A 158 -5.32 -8.63 -0.80
N LEU A 159 -4.54 -9.67 -1.10
CA LEU A 159 -3.07 -9.58 -1.18
C LEU A 159 -2.62 -8.62 -2.28
N PHE A 160 -3.23 -8.69 -3.46
CA PHE A 160 -2.90 -7.81 -4.57
C PHE A 160 -3.25 -6.35 -4.24
N THR A 161 -4.43 -6.11 -3.67
CA THR A 161 -4.88 -4.77 -3.24
C THR A 161 -3.98 -4.21 -2.15
N THR A 162 -3.51 -5.05 -1.23
CA THR A 162 -2.55 -4.67 -0.19
C THR A 162 -1.21 -4.26 -0.81
N ALA A 163 -0.69 -5.04 -1.76
CA ALA A 163 0.56 -4.76 -2.44
C ALA A 163 0.49 -3.47 -3.28
N THR A 164 -0.64 -3.23 -3.96
CA THR A 164 -0.86 -1.99 -4.72
C THR A 164 -1.05 -0.80 -3.77
N ALA A 165 -1.78 -0.96 -2.67
CA ALA A 165 -1.91 0.08 -1.65
C ALA A 165 -0.54 0.47 -1.07
N TRP A 166 0.30 -0.51 -0.73
CA TRP A 166 1.66 -0.25 -0.26
C TRP A 166 2.47 0.57 -1.25
N THR A 167 2.46 0.19 -2.53
CA THR A 167 3.24 0.88 -3.56
C THR A 167 2.69 2.28 -3.85
N GLU A 168 1.38 2.45 -3.91
CA GLU A 168 0.72 3.74 -4.14
C GLU A 168 0.88 4.70 -2.96
N LEU A 169 0.71 4.24 -1.73
CA LEU A 169 0.93 5.04 -0.53
C LEU A 169 2.40 5.47 -0.42
N ARG A 170 3.35 4.55 -0.68
CA ARG A 170 4.78 4.87 -0.67
C ARG A 170 5.14 5.89 -1.75
N ARG A 171 4.55 5.78 -2.95
CA ARG A 171 4.74 6.77 -4.02
C ARG A 171 4.20 8.13 -3.62
N ALA A 172 3.02 8.20 -3.01
CA ALA A 172 2.43 9.45 -2.53
C ALA A 172 3.32 10.13 -1.47
N GLU A 173 3.84 9.36 -0.52
CA GLU A 173 4.74 9.88 0.52
C GLU A 173 6.08 10.35 -0.06
N LEU A 174 6.69 9.59 -0.97
CA LEU A 174 7.94 9.99 -1.63
C LEU A 174 7.77 11.25 -2.47
N ALA A 175 6.67 11.36 -3.22
CA ALA A 175 6.36 12.55 -4.01
C ALA A 175 6.11 13.79 -3.13
N ALA A 176 5.54 13.60 -1.94
CA ALA A 176 5.39 14.68 -0.98
C ALA A 176 6.74 15.08 -0.35
N LEU A 177 7.59 14.11 0.01
CA LEU A 177 8.93 14.36 0.51
C LEU A 177 9.78 15.10 -0.51
N GLU A 178 9.73 14.75 -1.79
CA GLU A 178 10.50 15.45 -2.85
C GLU A 178 10.09 16.92 -3.00
N ARG A 179 8.79 17.23 -2.84
CA ARG A 179 8.28 18.61 -2.81
C ARG A 179 8.84 19.40 -1.62
N HIS A 180 9.02 18.77 -0.46
CA HIS A 180 9.51 19.41 0.77
C HIS A 180 11.03 19.36 0.93
N SER A 181 11.74 18.39 0.34
CA SER A 181 13.20 18.22 0.48
C SER A 181 14.00 19.26 -0.31
N LYS A 182 13.37 19.99 -1.25
CA LYS A 182 13.94 21.25 -1.76
C LYS A 182 14.14 22.30 -0.66
N VAL A 183 13.56 22.10 0.53
CA VAL A 183 13.58 23.04 1.65
C VAL A 183 14.38 22.52 2.86
N GLU A 184 14.54 21.20 3.10
CA GLU A 184 15.26 20.72 4.29
C GLU A 184 15.86 19.29 4.18
N ALA A 185 17.07 19.11 4.74
CA ALA A 185 17.92 17.90 4.68
C ALA A 185 17.50 16.75 5.63
N SER A 186 16.20 16.59 5.92
CA SER A 186 15.71 15.68 6.97
C SER A 186 14.91 14.47 6.46
N SER A 187 15.18 13.99 5.24
CA SER A 187 14.41 12.90 4.61
C SER A 187 14.70 11.49 5.18
N THR A 188 15.86 11.30 5.83
CA THR A 188 16.36 9.95 6.19
C THR A 188 15.60 9.30 7.36
N THR A 189 14.95 10.07 8.22
CA THR A 189 14.26 9.56 9.44
C THR A 189 12.77 9.31 9.28
N LEU A 190 12.12 9.83 8.23
CA LEU A 190 10.66 9.73 8.06
C LEU A 190 10.23 8.41 7.40
N LEU A 191 11.06 7.86 6.52
CA LEU A 191 10.75 6.65 5.76
C LEU A 191 10.49 5.40 6.63
N PRO A 192 11.27 5.11 7.69
CA PRO A 192 11.03 3.95 8.55
C PRO A 192 9.72 4.07 9.35
N ARG A 193 9.38 5.28 9.81
CA ARG A 193 8.14 5.55 10.54
C ARG A 193 6.91 5.32 9.66
N PHE A 194 6.97 5.82 8.43
CA PHE A 194 5.94 5.58 7.43
C PHE A 194 5.75 4.09 7.14
N GLN A 195 6.85 3.34 6.94
CA GLN A 195 6.76 1.89 6.72
C GLN A 195 6.12 1.15 7.89
N LEU A 196 6.49 1.49 9.13
CA LEU A 196 5.89 0.90 10.33
C LEU A 196 4.40 1.22 10.42
N LEU A 197 4.00 2.46 10.11
CA LEU A 197 2.60 2.87 10.05
C LEU A 197 1.81 2.05 9.02
N VAL A 198 2.30 1.96 7.78
CA VAL A 198 1.59 1.23 6.72
C VAL A 198 1.54 -0.26 7.04
N ASN A 199 2.60 -0.86 7.59
CA ASN A 199 2.61 -2.26 8.01
C ASN A 199 1.58 -2.51 9.14
N GLY A 200 1.52 -1.61 10.12
CA GLY A 200 0.53 -1.67 11.19
C GLY A 200 -0.90 -1.54 10.67
N TRP A 201 -1.13 -0.64 9.71
CA TRP A 201 -2.42 -0.49 9.04
C TRP A 201 -2.80 -1.72 8.23
N ILE A 202 -1.89 -2.30 7.46
CA ILE A 202 -2.12 -3.55 6.70
C ILE A 202 -2.51 -4.67 7.67
N ALA A 203 -1.75 -4.88 8.74
CA ALA A 203 -2.05 -5.90 9.73
C ALA A 203 -3.45 -5.70 10.33
N LEU A 204 -3.80 -4.46 10.70
CA LEU A 204 -5.12 -4.13 11.21
C LEU A 204 -6.24 -4.39 10.19
N ALA A 205 -6.04 -4.00 8.93
CA ALA A 205 -6.99 -4.23 7.85
C ALA A 205 -7.25 -5.72 7.62
N TRP A 206 -6.20 -6.55 7.63
CA TRP A 206 -6.33 -8.01 7.53
C TRP A 206 -7.06 -8.61 8.72
N VAL A 207 -6.78 -8.16 9.95
CA VAL A 207 -7.49 -8.64 11.15
C VAL A 207 -8.99 -8.31 11.06
N ILE A 208 -9.35 -7.10 10.64
CA ILE A 208 -10.75 -6.70 10.46
C ILE A 208 -11.40 -7.51 9.33
N ALA A 209 -10.74 -7.64 8.18
CA ALA A 209 -11.26 -8.39 7.04
C ALA A 209 -11.51 -9.87 7.42
N LEU A 210 -10.58 -10.51 8.13
CA LEU A 210 -10.76 -11.87 8.64
C LEU A 210 -11.94 -11.97 9.60
N ARG A 211 -12.06 -11.03 10.55
CA ARG A 211 -13.17 -11.02 11.51
C ARG A 211 -14.53 -10.84 10.84
N VAL A 212 -14.65 -9.89 9.91
CA VAL A 212 -15.89 -9.66 9.16
C VAL A 212 -16.18 -10.87 8.27
N GLY A 213 -15.16 -11.44 7.62
CA GLY A 213 -15.28 -12.64 6.80
C GLY A 213 -15.79 -13.85 7.57
N VAL A 214 -15.32 -14.07 8.81
CA VAL A 214 -15.82 -15.15 9.69
C VAL A 214 -17.28 -14.93 10.06
N ASN A 215 -17.66 -13.71 10.46
CA ASN A 215 -19.05 -13.39 10.80
C ASN A 215 -19.99 -13.59 9.60
N VAL A 216 -19.55 -13.16 8.41
CA VAL A 216 -20.26 -13.38 7.15
C VAL A 216 -20.41 -14.87 6.85
N ALA A 217 -19.33 -15.65 7.00
CA ALA A 217 -19.36 -17.08 6.72
C ALA A 217 -20.33 -17.81 7.66
N GLN A 218 -20.33 -17.48 8.95
CA GLN A 218 -21.29 -18.01 9.93
C GLN A 218 -22.74 -17.68 9.52
N TRP A 219 -23.00 -16.43 9.14
CA TRP A 219 -24.32 -16.00 8.69
C TRP A 219 -24.80 -16.69 7.39
N VAL A 220 -23.88 -17.10 6.53
CA VAL A 220 -24.20 -17.88 5.32
C VAL A 220 -24.49 -19.35 5.65
N VAL A 221 -23.84 -19.93 6.68
CA VAL A 221 -23.96 -21.36 7.06
C VAL A 221 -25.15 -21.65 7.97
N GLU A 222 -25.65 -20.69 8.75
CA GLU A 222 -26.80 -20.86 9.66
C GLU A 222 -28.18 -21.01 8.96
N VAL A 223 -28.22 -21.34 7.66
CA VAL A 223 -29.44 -21.51 6.84
C VAL A 223 -29.54 -22.93 6.31
#